data_AF-A0A1B6Z4R3-F1
#
_entry.id   AF-A0A1B6Z4R3-F1
#
_cell.length_a   1.000
_cell.length_b   1.000
_cell.length_c   1.000
_cell.angle_alpha   90.00
_cell.angle_beta   90.00
_cell.angle_gamma   90.00
#
_symmetry.space_group_name_H-M   'P 1'
#
loop_
_entity.id
_entity.type
_entity.pdbx_description
1 polymer ?
#
loop_
_entity_poly.entity_id
_entity_poly.type
_entity_poly.pdbx_seq_one_letter_code
_entity_poly.pdbx_strand_id
1 'polypeptide(L)'
;MAIYKIFELWRRWRRFGTINPSKMSRINYLLWLRHDWLEGGRDTADGLNVTQLAEKQIRDGNLEYGVHNIADQVRNSFGLANLYWGLGDVDQAQIYLRTTLERYARLMEVCSEHDRTLEFPREIHFVKCAACLLGETFQNSELIGELDSGYEPWFKDTLLNHCLGLTEFDMNPWQASIDEWTKSGFPKYRIEEFAFYVKALTGEFETSEAMFSAHQGLITARSKRNPDAGMQDGYGEYTALVIDYIFAAILKRIGWEGTYRHSWPNTDVMAAAPQTTREPDGFLSTVALKLPDPDVETGIIADIQQARRFIDTHLANQRDESGEFFDPKRSKAERGKVTAALKEIGWVRDTATLDLMRTYDVENILNNKAGVVLGDPFGSDIDLKNSTEFLHTECGLPEGFIGIAGNIEAYYPELDGGWYLYRKKDKKVYLLDRDDWEEPDIAIKAAREGLNMWPSYTSFVAWWVAQHLNNPA
;
A
#
# COMPACT_ATOMS: atom_id res chain seq x y z
N MET A 1 -1.18 -21.61 -41.30
CA MET A 1 -0.84 -20.56 -40.31
C MET A 1 -0.21 -19.30 -40.92
N ALA A 2 0.65 -19.39 -41.95
CA ALA A 2 1.28 -18.21 -42.57
C ALA A 2 0.33 -17.31 -43.41
N ILE A 3 -0.70 -17.89 -44.04
CA ILE A 3 -1.64 -17.16 -44.90
C ILE A 3 -2.57 -16.23 -44.08
N TYR A 4 -2.84 -16.55 -42.81
CA TYR A 4 -3.70 -15.74 -41.94
C TYR A 4 -3.03 -14.43 -41.50
N LYS A 5 -1.72 -14.45 -41.18
CA LYS A 5 -0.93 -13.26 -40.85
C LYS A 5 -0.78 -12.29 -42.03
N ILE A 6 -0.65 -12.82 -43.25
CA ILE A 6 -0.57 -12.00 -44.48
C ILE A 6 -1.92 -11.32 -44.74
N PHE A 7 -3.05 -12.02 -44.54
CA PHE A 7 -4.38 -11.42 -44.67
C PHE A 7 -4.69 -10.37 -43.59
N GLU A 8 -4.17 -10.52 -42.36
CA GLU A 8 -4.25 -9.49 -41.32
C GLU A 8 -3.42 -8.24 -41.64
N LEU A 9 -2.17 -8.42 -42.09
CA LEU A 9 -1.31 -7.33 -42.57
C LEU A 9 -1.96 -6.60 -43.74
N TRP A 10 -2.57 -7.33 -44.69
CA TRP A 10 -3.25 -6.73 -45.85
C TRP A 10 -4.57 -6.03 -45.48
N ARG A 11 -5.34 -6.56 -44.50
CA ARG A 11 -6.50 -5.86 -43.91
C ARG A 11 -6.08 -4.61 -43.12
N ARG A 12 -4.97 -4.66 -42.38
CA ARG A 12 -4.38 -3.52 -41.65
C ARG A 12 -3.91 -2.43 -42.62
N TRP A 13 -3.23 -2.78 -43.71
CA TRP A 13 -2.80 -1.83 -44.75
C TRP A 13 -4.00 -1.16 -45.47
N ARG A 14 -5.09 -1.90 -45.73
CA ARG A 14 -6.33 -1.34 -46.29
C ARG A 14 -7.08 -0.39 -45.35
N ARG A 15 -6.93 -0.51 -44.02
CA ARG A 15 -7.53 0.45 -43.07
C ARG A 15 -6.78 1.78 -43.00
N PHE A 16 -5.52 1.81 -43.45
CA PHE A 16 -4.63 2.96 -43.33
C PHE A 16 -4.08 3.44 -44.69
N GLY A 17 -4.87 3.36 -45.76
CA GLY A 17 -4.51 3.98 -47.04
C GLY A 17 -4.35 5.51 -46.92
N THR A 18 -3.31 6.07 -47.55
CA THR A 18 -2.91 7.50 -47.53
C THR A 18 -3.29 8.22 -46.23
N ILE A 19 -2.59 7.86 -45.17
CA ILE A 19 -2.81 8.34 -43.81
C ILE A 19 -2.73 9.87 -43.79
N ASN A 20 -3.85 10.51 -43.45
CA ASN A 20 -3.86 11.90 -43.04
C ASN A 20 -4.03 11.92 -41.51
N PRO A 21 -2.94 12.07 -40.73
CA PRO A 21 -2.99 12.05 -39.26
C PRO A 21 -3.98 13.05 -38.68
N SER A 22 -4.22 14.17 -39.37
CA SER A 22 -5.17 15.21 -38.96
C SER A 22 -6.65 14.78 -38.99
N LYS A 23 -6.98 13.63 -39.60
CA LYS A 23 -8.33 13.09 -39.70
C LYS A 23 -8.57 11.85 -38.83
N MET A 24 -7.55 11.37 -38.11
CA MET A 24 -7.70 10.21 -37.22
C MET A 24 -8.25 10.67 -35.87
N SER A 25 -9.08 9.83 -35.24
CA SER A 25 -9.27 9.94 -33.79
C SER A 25 -7.90 9.73 -33.12
N ARG A 26 -7.62 10.42 -32.02
CA ARG A 26 -6.29 10.27 -31.38
C ARG A 26 -6.01 8.82 -30.98
N ILE A 27 -7.00 8.03 -30.54
CA ILE A 27 -6.71 6.62 -30.20
C ILE A 27 -6.22 5.82 -31.42
N ASN A 28 -6.84 6.01 -32.59
CA ASN A 28 -6.38 5.39 -33.82
C ASN A 28 -5.00 5.93 -34.23
N TYR A 29 -4.74 7.21 -33.97
CA TYR A 29 -3.41 7.81 -34.17
C TYR A 29 -2.35 7.25 -33.21
N LEU A 30 -2.67 7.04 -31.93
CA LEU A 30 -1.75 6.45 -30.94
C LEU A 30 -1.49 4.97 -31.20
N LEU A 31 -2.53 4.22 -31.57
CA LEU A 31 -2.38 2.85 -32.05
C LEU A 31 -1.47 2.85 -33.29
N TRP A 32 -1.76 3.69 -34.29
CA TRP A 32 -0.93 3.80 -35.48
C TRP A 32 0.52 4.13 -35.14
N LEU A 33 0.80 5.15 -34.31
CA LEU A 33 2.15 5.52 -33.88
C LEU A 33 2.88 4.37 -33.17
N ARG A 34 2.21 3.67 -32.26
CA ARG A 34 2.84 2.58 -31.50
C ARG A 34 3.08 1.34 -32.36
N HIS A 35 2.16 1.01 -33.27
CA HIS A 35 2.36 -0.05 -34.25
C HIS A 35 3.47 0.32 -35.24
N ASP A 36 3.49 1.54 -35.75
CA ASP A 36 4.55 2.01 -36.65
C ASP A 36 5.91 1.95 -35.95
N TRP A 37 5.97 2.35 -34.68
CA TRP A 37 7.19 2.25 -33.90
C TRP A 37 7.62 0.80 -33.66
N LEU A 38 6.71 -0.10 -33.30
CA LEU A 38 7.05 -1.46 -32.83
C LEU A 38 7.21 -2.46 -33.99
N GLU A 39 6.35 -2.34 -35.01
CA GLU A 39 6.17 -3.30 -36.10
C GLU A 39 6.54 -2.72 -37.47
N GLY A 40 6.61 -1.39 -37.60
CA GLY A 40 6.99 -0.72 -38.83
C GLY A 40 8.47 -0.93 -39.18
N GLY A 41 8.76 -0.99 -40.48
CA GLY A 41 10.14 -0.97 -40.96
C GLY A 41 10.77 0.39 -40.68
N ARG A 42 12.00 0.40 -40.17
CA ARG A 42 12.77 1.64 -39.96
C ARG A 42 13.48 2.05 -41.25
N ASP A 43 13.78 3.34 -41.39
CA ASP A 43 14.74 3.89 -42.37
C ASP A 43 16.19 3.47 -42.08
N THR A 44 16.37 2.21 -41.76
CA THR A 44 17.66 1.51 -41.81
C THR A 44 17.87 1.08 -43.26
N ALA A 45 19.13 1.02 -43.72
CA ALA A 45 19.44 0.55 -45.08
C ALA A 45 18.85 -0.84 -45.40
N ASP A 46 18.51 -1.61 -44.36
CA ASP A 46 18.01 -2.98 -44.43
C ASP A 46 16.49 -3.11 -44.22
N GLY A 47 15.76 -2.02 -43.95
CA GLY A 47 14.31 -2.03 -43.73
C GLY A 47 13.83 -2.83 -42.51
N LEU A 48 14.68 -3.00 -41.50
CA LEU A 48 14.39 -3.80 -40.30
C LEU A 48 13.37 -3.10 -39.39
N ASN A 49 12.49 -3.88 -38.76
CA ASN A 49 11.68 -3.38 -37.64
C ASN A 49 12.50 -3.31 -36.34
N VAL A 50 11.95 -2.71 -35.27
CA VAL A 50 12.70 -2.49 -34.02
C VAL A 50 13.19 -3.78 -33.37
N THR A 51 12.36 -4.83 -33.38
CA THR A 51 12.78 -6.13 -32.83
C THR A 51 13.97 -6.70 -33.60
N GLN A 52 13.92 -6.66 -34.94
CA GLN A 52 15.02 -7.12 -35.79
C GLN A 52 16.28 -6.27 -35.63
N LEU A 53 16.11 -4.95 -35.50
CA LEU A 53 17.21 -4.01 -35.29
C LEU A 53 17.91 -4.26 -33.95
N ALA A 54 17.15 -4.48 -32.87
CA ALA A 54 17.71 -4.78 -31.55
C ALA A 54 18.54 -6.07 -31.58
N GLU A 55 18.03 -7.15 -32.18
CA GLU A 55 18.77 -8.42 -32.29
C GLU A 55 20.01 -8.30 -33.20
N LYS A 56 19.97 -7.45 -34.23
CA LYS A 56 21.15 -7.13 -35.03
C LYS A 56 22.20 -6.38 -34.20
N GLN A 57 21.79 -5.36 -33.45
CA GLN A 57 22.69 -4.58 -32.60
C GLN A 57 23.37 -5.45 -31.54
N ILE A 58 22.64 -6.37 -30.90
CA ILE A 58 23.22 -7.32 -29.94
C ILE A 58 24.29 -8.18 -30.61
N ARG A 59 23.96 -8.78 -31.76
CA ARG A 59 24.87 -9.63 -32.53
C ARG A 59 26.11 -8.90 -33.03
N ASP A 60 25.96 -7.64 -33.40
CA ASP A 60 27.05 -6.78 -33.91
C ASP A 60 27.89 -6.18 -32.76
N GLY A 61 27.60 -6.52 -31.49
CA GLY A 61 28.33 -6.06 -30.31
C GLY A 61 27.91 -4.67 -29.79
N ASN A 62 26.88 -4.06 -30.38
CA ASN A 62 26.29 -2.78 -29.96
C ASN A 62 25.27 -2.98 -28.81
N LEU A 63 25.72 -3.60 -27.72
CA LEU A 63 24.86 -4.09 -26.64
C LEU A 63 24.02 -3.02 -25.96
N GLU A 64 24.56 -1.81 -25.75
CA GLU A 64 23.84 -0.71 -25.12
C GLU A 64 22.57 -0.35 -25.91
N TYR A 65 22.69 -0.17 -27.23
CA TYR A 65 21.56 0.11 -28.10
C TYR A 65 20.58 -1.07 -28.19
N GLY A 66 21.09 -2.30 -28.22
CA GLY A 66 20.27 -3.51 -28.23
C GLY A 66 19.40 -3.63 -26.97
N VAL A 67 20.01 -3.50 -25.80
CA VAL A 67 19.34 -3.54 -24.48
C VAL A 67 18.31 -2.41 -24.37
N HIS A 68 18.68 -1.18 -24.74
CA HIS A 68 17.77 -0.04 -24.75
C HIS A 68 16.54 -0.29 -25.65
N ASN A 69 16.75 -0.82 -26.85
CA ASN A 69 15.67 -1.10 -27.79
C ASN A 69 14.74 -2.24 -27.32
N ILE A 70 15.26 -3.25 -26.60
CA ILE A 70 14.40 -4.29 -26.01
C ILE A 70 13.60 -3.71 -24.83
N ALA A 71 14.22 -2.93 -23.94
CA ALA A 71 13.50 -2.26 -22.84
C ALA A 71 12.37 -1.36 -23.38
N ASP A 72 12.65 -0.61 -24.45
CA ASP A 72 11.61 0.18 -25.12
C ASP A 72 10.51 -0.67 -25.74
N GLN A 73 10.79 -1.87 -26.24
CA GLN A 73 9.76 -2.80 -26.70
C GLN A 73 8.87 -3.28 -25.55
N VAL A 74 9.40 -3.51 -24.33
CA VAL A 74 8.61 -3.86 -23.14
C VAL A 74 7.58 -2.76 -22.86
N ARG A 75 8.04 -1.50 -22.79
CA ARG A 75 7.20 -0.31 -22.56
C ARG A 75 6.15 -0.13 -23.65
N ASN A 76 6.54 -0.23 -24.91
CA ASN A 76 5.62 0.02 -26.03
C ASN A 76 4.60 -1.10 -26.23
N SER A 77 4.97 -2.35 -25.97
CA SER A 77 4.03 -3.48 -25.96
C SER A 77 2.97 -3.29 -24.87
N PHE A 78 3.38 -2.91 -23.66
CA PHE A 78 2.42 -2.66 -22.58
C PHE A 78 1.51 -1.46 -22.90
N GLY A 79 2.06 -0.42 -23.53
CA GLY A 79 1.30 0.72 -24.02
C GLY A 79 0.24 0.34 -25.07
N LEU A 80 0.56 -0.58 -26.01
CA LEU A 80 -0.42 -1.12 -26.95
C LEU A 80 -1.49 -1.94 -26.24
N ALA A 81 -1.10 -2.77 -25.28
CA ALA A 81 -2.05 -3.54 -24.48
C ALA A 81 -3.09 -2.66 -23.80
N ASN A 82 -2.65 -1.56 -23.16
CA ASN A 82 -3.56 -0.61 -22.50
C ASN A 82 -4.52 0.07 -23.47
N LEU A 83 -4.06 0.42 -24.68
CA LEU A 83 -4.94 1.03 -25.69
C LEU A 83 -6.02 0.06 -26.17
N TYR A 84 -5.64 -1.19 -26.45
CA TYR A 84 -6.58 -2.23 -26.86
C TYR A 84 -7.54 -2.61 -25.74
N TRP A 85 -7.05 -2.67 -24.51
CA TRP A 85 -7.89 -2.90 -23.33
C TRP A 85 -8.92 -1.79 -23.16
N GLY A 86 -8.52 -0.52 -23.25
CA GLY A 86 -9.47 0.60 -23.22
C GLY A 86 -10.55 0.51 -24.30
N LEU A 87 -10.23 -0.03 -25.48
CA LEU A 87 -11.19 -0.25 -26.57
C LEU A 87 -12.10 -1.47 -26.35
N GLY A 88 -11.88 -2.26 -25.30
CA GLY A 88 -12.56 -3.53 -25.08
C GLY A 88 -12.07 -4.66 -25.99
N ASP A 89 -10.96 -4.48 -26.71
CA ASP A 89 -10.32 -5.52 -27.53
C ASP A 89 -9.38 -6.35 -26.64
N VAL A 90 -9.98 -7.20 -25.82
CA VAL A 90 -9.28 -8.02 -24.81
C VAL A 90 -8.29 -8.98 -25.47
N ASP A 91 -8.64 -9.55 -26.63
CA ASP A 91 -7.77 -10.49 -27.34
C ASP A 91 -6.45 -9.82 -27.75
N GLN A 92 -6.52 -8.62 -28.37
CA GLN A 92 -5.30 -7.88 -28.71
C GLN A 92 -4.55 -7.39 -27.46
N ALA A 93 -5.28 -6.92 -26.44
CA ALA A 93 -4.65 -6.52 -25.19
C ALA A 93 -3.84 -7.68 -24.58
N GLN A 94 -4.41 -8.88 -24.53
CA GLN A 94 -3.75 -10.07 -24.01
C GLN A 94 -2.49 -10.44 -24.81
N ILE A 95 -2.55 -10.35 -26.15
CA ILE A 95 -1.39 -10.58 -27.03
C ILE A 95 -0.24 -9.64 -26.65
N TYR A 96 -0.52 -8.34 -26.48
CA TYR A 96 0.51 -7.38 -26.17
C TYR A 96 0.99 -7.44 -24.72
N LEU A 97 0.14 -7.83 -23.75
CA LEU A 97 0.61 -8.15 -22.38
C LEU A 97 1.59 -9.33 -22.40
N ARG A 98 1.29 -10.40 -23.15
CA ARG A 98 2.21 -11.54 -23.31
C ARG A 98 3.50 -11.11 -24.01
N THR A 99 3.39 -10.26 -25.03
CA THR A 99 4.56 -9.69 -25.73
C THR A 99 5.44 -8.89 -24.77
N THR A 100 4.86 -8.11 -23.84
CA THR A 100 5.62 -7.41 -22.78
C THR A 100 6.46 -8.39 -21.96
N LEU A 101 5.88 -9.51 -21.52
CA LEU A 101 6.59 -10.53 -20.75
C LEU A 101 7.69 -11.22 -21.58
N GLU A 102 7.39 -11.58 -22.83
CA GLU A 102 8.38 -12.18 -23.75
C GLU A 102 9.58 -11.26 -24.01
N ARG A 103 9.33 -9.96 -24.26
CA ARG A 103 10.42 -9.00 -24.50
C ARG A 103 11.25 -8.79 -23.24
N TYR A 104 10.62 -8.80 -22.07
CA TYR A 104 11.35 -8.71 -20.81
C TYR A 104 12.20 -9.96 -20.53
N ALA A 105 11.68 -11.16 -20.81
CA ALA A 105 12.48 -12.38 -20.72
C ALA A 105 13.72 -12.30 -21.62
N ARG A 106 13.55 -11.85 -22.87
CA ARG A 106 14.68 -11.62 -23.78
C ARG A 106 15.66 -10.56 -23.27
N LEU A 107 15.18 -9.50 -22.63
CA LEU A 107 16.04 -8.50 -21.99
C LEU A 107 16.91 -9.11 -20.91
N MET A 108 16.33 -9.95 -20.04
CA MET A 108 17.05 -10.62 -18.96
C MET A 108 18.06 -11.65 -19.48
N GLU A 109 17.72 -12.38 -20.55
CA GLU A 109 18.67 -13.27 -21.24
C GLU A 109 19.89 -12.50 -21.74
N VAL A 110 19.69 -11.39 -22.46
CA VAL A 110 20.79 -10.57 -22.99
C VAL A 110 21.63 -9.98 -21.85
N CYS A 111 20.99 -9.50 -20.79
CA CYS A 111 21.70 -9.03 -19.59
C CYS A 111 22.55 -10.16 -18.97
N SER A 112 22.01 -11.36 -18.85
CA SER A 112 22.72 -12.52 -18.30
C SER A 112 23.88 -13.00 -19.19
N GLU A 113 23.67 -13.08 -20.50
CA GLU A 113 24.68 -13.50 -21.50
C GLU A 113 25.90 -12.57 -21.50
N HIS A 114 25.72 -11.32 -21.11
CA HIS A 114 26.73 -10.27 -21.16
C HIS A 114 27.15 -9.73 -19.78
N ASP A 115 26.76 -10.40 -18.69
CA ASP A 115 27.07 -10.02 -17.29
C ASP A 115 26.74 -8.54 -16.99
N ARG A 116 25.54 -8.12 -17.36
CA ARG A 116 25.07 -6.73 -17.26
C ARG A 116 23.89 -6.59 -16.31
N THR A 117 24.00 -5.63 -15.40
CA THR A 117 22.86 -5.11 -14.63
C THR A 117 22.06 -4.12 -15.46
N LEU A 118 20.73 -4.16 -15.33
CA LEU A 118 19.83 -3.18 -15.93
C LEU A 118 19.83 -1.90 -15.08
N GLU A 119 20.54 -0.89 -15.55
CA GLU A 119 20.70 0.41 -14.85
C GLU A 119 19.41 1.25 -14.80
N PHE A 120 18.43 0.95 -15.67
CA PHE A 120 17.17 1.66 -15.74
C PHE A 120 16.00 0.68 -15.59
N PRO A 121 15.65 0.25 -14.38
CA PRO A 121 14.58 -0.73 -14.16
C PRO A 121 13.18 -0.12 -14.32
N ARG A 122 13.04 1.00 -15.05
CA ARG A 122 11.77 1.75 -15.12
C ARG A 122 10.66 0.92 -15.74
N GLU A 123 10.97 -0.09 -16.54
CA GLU A 123 10.01 -0.95 -17.22
C GLU A 123 9.45 -2.04 -16.31
N ILE A 124 10.08 -2.31 -15.15
CA ILE A 124 9.75 -3.44 -14.29
C ILE A 124 8.28 -3.46 -13.86
N HIS A 125 7.72 -2.28 -13.59
CA HIS A 125 6.33 -2.15 -13.17
C HIS A 125 5.33 -2.53 -14.29
N PHE A 126 5.69 -2.32 -15.57
CA PHE A 126 4.86 -2.79 -16.68
C PHE A 126 4.84 -4.32 -16.76
N VAL A 127 6.00 -4.93 -16.55
CA VAL A 127 6.17 -6.39 -16.59
C VAL A 127 5.44 -7.05 -15.43
N LYS A 128 5.63 -6.55 -14.21
CA LYS A 128 4.94 -7.05 -13.02
C LYS A 128 3.43 -6.90 -13.15
N CYS A 129 2.96 -5.77 -13.67
CA CYS A 129 1.55 -5.57 -13.95
C CYS A 129 1.03 -6.57 -15.01
N ALA A 130 1.75 -6.78 -16.12
CA ALA A 130 1.36 -7.76 -17.12
C ALA A 130 1.28 -9.18 -16.53
N ALA A 131 2.24 -9.57 -15.69
CA ALA A 131 2.22 -10.85 -14.98
C ALA A 131 1.01 -10.96 -14.04
N CYS A 132 0.72 -9.92 -13.24
CA CYS A 132 -0.50 -9.87 -12.42
C CYS A 132 -1.74 -10.10 -13.28
N LEU A 133 -1.96 -9.26 -14.30
CA LEU A 133 -3.16 -9.26 -15.13
C LEU A 133 -3.34 -10.56 -15.92
N LEU A 134 -2.25 -11.20 -16.36
CA LEU A 134 -2.30 -12.51 -17.01
C LEU A 134 -2.40 -13.68 -16.02
N GLY A 135 -2.08 -13.46 -14.74
CA GLY A 135 -2.03 -14.52 -13.73
C GLY A 135 -0.83 -15.45 -13.92
N GLU A 136 0.25 -14.89 -14.48
CA GLU A 136 1.48 -15.61 -14.74
C GLU A 136 2.44 -15.43 -13.55
N THR A 137 3.22 -16.46 -13.26
CA THR A 137 4.25 -16.39 -12.22
C THR A 137 5.34 -15.42 -12.62
N PHE A 138 5.77 -14.57 -11.68
CA PHE A 138 6.86 -13.65 -11.88
C PHE A 138 7.94 -13.91 -10.83
N GLN A 139 9.20 -13.72 -11.20
CA GLN A 139 10.34 -13.74 -10.27
C GLN A 139 11.19 -12.51 -10.53
N ASN A 140 11.59 -11.83 -9.45
CA ASN A 140 12.56 -10.76 -9.56
C ASN A 140 13.91 -11.34 -10.01
N SER A 141 14.55 -10.67 -10.95
CA SER A 141 15.91 -11.00 -11.38
C SER A 141 16.91 -10.20 -10.56
N GLU A 142 18.00 -10.84 -10.13
CA GLU A 142 19.13 -10.18 -9.45
C GLU A 142 19.85 -9.17 -10.37
N LEU A 143 19.60 -9.24 -11.69
CA LEU A 143 20.15 -8.32 -12.69
C LEU A 143 19.42 -6.98 -12.75
N ILE A 144 18.35 -6.79 -11.97
CA ILE A 144 17.60 -5.54 -11.89
C ILE A 144 18.21 -4.70 -10.77
N GLY A 145 18.68 -3.49 -11.09
CA GLY A 145 19.15 -2.56 -10.06
C GLY A 145 18.04 -2.19 -9.07
N GLU A 146 18.43 -1.84 -7.84
CA GLU A 146 17.48 -1.33 -6.85
C GLU A 146 16.91 0.02 -7.29
N LEU A 147 15.62 0.22 -7.03
CA LEU A 147 14.95 1.50 -7.25
C LEU A 147 15.16 2.42 -6.05
N ASP A 148 15.51 3.67 -6.30
CA ASP A 148 15.63 4.68 -5.24
C ASP A 148 14.30 4.88 -4.50
N SER A 149 14.34 4.83 -3.17
CA SER A 149 13.20 5.17 -2.33
C SER A 149 12.74 6.61 -2.58
N GLY A 150 11.45 6.88 -2.34
CA GLY A 150 10.90 8.23 -2.52
C GLY A 150 10.83 8.71 -3.98
N TYR A 151 11.00 7.82 -4.97
CA TYR A 151 10.73 8.08 -6.39
C TYR A 151 9.57 7.22 -6.94
N GLU A 152 8.92 7.66 -8.01
CA GLU A 152 7.60 7.13 -8.43
C GLU A 152 7.63 5.65 -8.82
N PRO A 153 8.62 5.18 -9.60
CA PRO A 153 8.74 3.77 -9.94
C PRO A 153 8.86 2.87 -8.72
N TRP A 154 9.51 3.31 -7.64
CA TRP A 154 9.62 2.54 -6.40
C TRP A 154 8.25 2.26 -5.79
N PHE A 155 7.39 3.27 -5.67
CA PHE A 155 6.03 3.08 -5.14
C PHE A 155 5.21 2.08 -5.96
N LYS A 156 5.29 2.16 -7.29
CA LYS A 156 4.61 1.20 -8.19
C LYS A 156 5.18 -0.21 -8.05
N ASP A 157 6.51 -0.32 -7.96
CA ASP A 157 7.17 -1.60 -7.81
C ASP A 157 6.78 -2.30 -6.50
N THR A 158 6.80 -1.55 -5.39
CA THR A 158 6.39 -2.04 -4.06
C THR A 158 4.94 -2.55 -4.06
N LEU A 159 4.00 -1.80 -4.64
CA LEU A 159 2.60 -2.23 -4.77
C LEU A 159 2.48 -3.51 -5.61
N LEU A 160 3.19 -3.60 -6.73
CA LEU A 160 3.11 -4.74 -7.64
C LEU A 160 3.83 -5.99 -7.09
N ASN A 161 4.91 -5.83 -6.32
CA ASN A 161 5.54 -6.94 -5.60
C ASN A 161 4.54 -7.65 -4.69
N HIS A 162 3.73 -6.86 -3.98
CA HIS A 162 2.68 -7.41 -3.11
C HIS A 162 1.50 -7.98 -3.91
N CYS A 163 1.15 -7.39 -5.06
CA CYS A 163 0.16 -7.95 -5.98
C CYS A 163 0.58 -9.31 -6.58
N LEU A 164 1.89 -9.56 -6.68
CA LEU A 164 2.44 -10.84 -7.15
C LEU A 164 2.75 -11.82 -6.01
N GLY A 165 2.58 -11.41 -4.74
CA GLY A 165 2.93 -12.22 -3.58
C GLY A 165 4.44 -12.45 -3.42
N LEU A 166 5.28 -11.56 -3.99
CA LEU A 166 6.75 -11.66 -3.90
C LEU A 166 7.28 -11.22 -2.54
N THR A 167 6.58 -10.26 -1.91
CA THR A 167 6.93 -9.71 -0.60
C THR A 167 5.66 -9.37 0.18
N GLU A 168 5.76 -9.44 1.52
CA GLU A 168 4.77 -8.80 2.39
C GLU A 168 4.84 -7.27 2.24
N PHE A 169 3.72 -6.59 2.51
CA PHE A 169 3.69 -5.13 2.44
C PHE A 169 4.20 -4.53 3.76
N ASP A 170 5.32 -3.82 3.72
CA ASP A 170 5.90 -3.16 4.90
C ASP A 170 5.64 -1.64 4.87
N MET A 171 4.90 -1.17 5.88
CA MET A 171 4.56 0.25 6.04
C MET A 171 5.75 1.13 6.44
N ASN A 172 6.83 0.58 7.00
CA ASN A 172 7.99 1.37 7.42
C ASN A 172 8.77 1.98 6.25
N PRO A 173 9.29 1.21 5.27
CA PRO A 173 9.97 1.77 4.11
C PRO A 173 9.01 2.59 3.24
N TRP A 174 7.72 2.25 3.23
CA TRP A 174 6.68 3.02 2.55
C TRP A 174 6.56 4.44 3.12
N GLN A 175 6.40 4.57 4.44
CA GLN A 175 6.28 5.87 5.08
C GLN A 175 7.57 6.69 4.97
N ALA A 176 8.74 6.06 5.10
CA ALA A 176 10.03 6.72 4.88
C ALA A 176 10.12 7.31 3.46
N SER A 177 9.64 6.56 2.46
CA SER A 177 9.59 7.02 1.06
C SER A 177 8.59 8.18 0.86
N ILE A 178 7.44 8.18 1.56
CA ILE A 178 6.51 9.31 1.54
C ILE A 178 7.15 10.58 2.12
N ASP A 179 7.88 10.42 3.23
CA ASP A 179 8.56 11.53 3.89
C ASP A 179 9.66 12.10 2.98
N GLU A 180 10.42 11.24 2.31
CA GLU A 180 11.41 11.62 1.30
C GLU A 180 10.78 12.33 0.09
N TRP A 181 9.71 11.78 -0.48
CA TRP A 181 8.96 12.40 -1.58
C TRP A 181 8.50 13.82 -1.22
N THR A 182 7.99 13.98 0.01
CA THR A 182 7.52 15.27 0.53
C THR A 182 8.67 16.26 0.70
N LYS A 183 9.83 15.82 1.22
CA LYS A 183 11.02 16.66 1.35
C LYS A 183 11.57 17.12 0.00
N SER A 184 11.53 16.24 -1.00
CA SER A 184 12.00 16.51 -2.37
C SER A 184 11.06 17.43 -3.18
N GLY A 185 9.91 17.83 -2.60
CA GLY A 185 8.98 18.77 -3.24
C GLY A 185 8.18 18.17 -4.39
N PHE A 186 8.13 16.85 -4.51
CA PHE A 186 7.33 16.18 -5.54
C PHE A 186 5.82 16.38 -5.31
N PRO A 187 4.98 16.20 -6.35
CA PRO A 187 3.57 16.55 -6.24
C PRO A 187 2.80 15.74 -5.19
N LYS A 188 2.13 16.42 -4.27
CA LYS A 188 1.37 15.81 -3.16
C LYS A 188 0.21 14.93 -3.61
N TYR A 189 -0.42 15.26 -4.75
CA TYR A 189 -1.56 14.47 -5.25
C TYR A 189 -1.16 13.04 -5.66
N ARG A 190 0.11 12.78 -6.00
CA ARG A 190 0.59 11.41 -6.26
C ARG A 190 0.64 10.58 -4.98
N ILE A 191 0.95 11.20 -3.84
CA ILE A 191 0.88 10.52 -2.53
C ILE A 191 -0.57 10.15 -2.21
N GLU A 192 -1.54 11.02 -2.49
CA GLU A 192 -2.98 10.70 -2.30
C GLU A 192 -3.41 9.49 -3.14
N GLU A 193 -2.93 9.39 -4.37
CA GLU A 193 -3.16 8.24 -5.27
C GLU A 193 -2.49 6.96 -4.76
N PHE A 194 -1.23 7.02 -4.32
CA PHE A 194 -0.55 5.87 -3.74
C PHE A 194 -1.19 5.43 -2.42
N ALA A 195 -1.65 6.36 -1.58
CA ALA A 195 -2.38 6.05 -0.37
C ALA A 195 -3.70 5.32 -0.67
N PHE A 196 -4.42 5.73 -1.72
CA PHE A 196 -5.59 5.01 -2.19
C PHE A 196 -5.25 3.56 -2.58
N TYR A 197 -4.19 3.34 -3.34
CA TYR A 197 -3.78 1.99 -3.76
C TYR A 197 -3.39 1.11 -2.59
N VAL A 198 -2.65 1.63 -1.61
CA VAL A 198 -2.34 0.89 -0.38
C VAL A 198 -3.62 0.51 0.33
N LYS A 199 -4.50 1.49 0.57
CA LYS A 199 -5.79 1.27 1.23
C LYS A 199 -6.64 0.17 0.57
N ALA A 200 -6.66 0.15 -0.77
CA ALA A 200 -7.34 -0.88 -1.54
C ALA A 200 -6.68 -2.25 -1.42
N LEU A 201 -5.35 -2.29 -1.43
CA LEU A 201 -4.54 -3.50 -1.38
C LEU A 201 -4.50 -4.13 0.02
N THR A 202 -4.54 -3.32 1.08
CA THR A 202 -4.50 -3.74 2.49
C THR A 202 -5.88 -4.00 3.09
N GLY A 203 -6.95 -3.75 2.34
CA GLY A 203 -8.32 -4.06 2.78
C GLY A 203 -8.90 -3.10 3.80
N GLU A 204 -8.55 -1.81 3.67
CA GLU A 204 -8.99 -0.74 4.57
C GLU A 204 -10.28 -0.04 4.08
N PHE A 205 -10.87 -0.47 2.96
CA PHE A 205 -12.20 0.00 2.52
C PHE A 205 -13.32 -0.84 3.12
N GLU A 206 -14.42 -0.18 3.48
CA GLU A 206 -15.56 -0.86 4.12
C GLU A 206 -16.37 -1.71 3.16
N THR A 207 -16.50 -1.26 1.91
CA THR A 207 -17.26 -1.90 0.86
C THR A 207 -16.60 -1.69 -0.51
N SER A 208 -16.95 -2.55 -1.46
CA SER A 208 -16.57 -2.39 -2.87
C SER A 208 -17.02 -1.02 -3.39
N GLU A 209 -18.23 -0.61 -3.02
CA GLU A 209 -18.81 0.68 -3.40
C GLU A 209 -17.98 1.86 -2.87
N ALA A 210 -17.55 1.82 -1.61
CA ALA A 210 -16.71 2.86 -1.03
C ALA A 210 -15.34 2.96 -1.73
N MET A 211 -14.73 1.82 -2.04
CA MET A 211 -13.48 1.75 -2.80
C MET A 211 -13.65 2.37 -4.20
N PHE A 212 -14.66 1.96 -4.96
CA PHE A 212 -14.89 2.47 -6.31
C PHE A 212 -15.31 3.95 -6.33
N SER A 213 -16.05 4.41 -5.32
CA SER A 213 -16.39 5.83 -5.16
C SER A 213 -15.16 6.68 -4.87
N ALA A 214 -14.27 6.23 -3.98
CA ALA A 214 -13.00 6.89 -3.69
C ALA A 214 -12.08 6.93 -4.93
N HIS A 215 -11.98 5.82 -5.67
CA HIS A 215 -11.25 5.76 -6.93
C HIS A 215 -11.82 6.74 -7.97
N GLN A 216 -13.14 6.80 -8.12
CA GLN A 216 -13.80 7.75 -9.02
C GLN A 216 -13.50 9.20 -8.63
N GLY A 217 -13.50 9.51 -7.33
CA GLY A 217 -13.13 10.81 -6.79
C GLY A 217 -11.69 11.18 -7.12
N LEU A 218 -10.75 10.25 -6.96
CA LEU A 218 -9.33 10.41 -7.28
C LEU A 218 -9.12 10.77 -8.75
N ILE A 219 -9.74 10.02 -9.67
CA ILE A 219 -9.62 10.27 -11.11
C ILE A 219 -10.24 11.63 -11.49
N THR A 220 -11.38 11.97 -10.91
CA THR A 220 -12.06 13.26 -11.16
C THR A 220 -11.27 14.45 -10.60
N ALA A 221 -10.60 14.29 -9.45
CA ALA A 221 -9.76 15.33 -8.88
C ALA A 221 -8.51 15.57 -9.74
N ARG A 222 -7.92 14.49 -10.27
CA ARG A 222 -6.73 14.56 -11.15
C ARG A 222 -7.00 15.35 -12.43
N SER A 223 -8.15 15.16 -13.05
CA SER A 223 -8.51 15.89 -14.29
C SER A 223 -8.68 17.41 -14.09
N LYS A 224 -8.88 17.88 -12.86
CA LYS A 224 -9.12 19.30 -12.53
C LYS A 224 -7.85 20.07 -12.13
N ARG A 225 -6.74 19.41 -11.85
CA ARG A 225 -5.59 19.99 -11.11
C ARG A 225 -4.40 20.42 -11.99
N ASN A 226 -4.54 20.56 -13.31
CA ASN A 226 -3.41 20.93 -14.18
C ASN A 226 -3.71 22.14 -15.10
N PRO A 227 -2.92 23.25 -15.05
CA PRO A 227 -3.05 24.39 -15.98
C PRO A 227 -2.73 24.04 -17.45
N ASP A 228 -2.09 22.91 -17.71
CA ASP A 228 -1.80 22.36 -19.06
C ASP A 228 -2.69 21.16 -19.43
N ALA A 229 -3.94 21.11 -18.96
CA ALA A 229 -4.88 20.02 -19.26
C ALA A 229 -5.07 19.74 -20.78
N GLY A 230 -4.69 20.68 -21.66
CA GLY A 230 -4.67 20.51 -23.11
C GLY A 230 -3.40 19.88 -23.70
N MET A 231 -2.27 19.85 -22.98
CA MET A 231 -0.95 19.45 -23.52
C MET A 231 -0.31 18.25 -22.83
N GLN A 232 -0.78 17.81 -21.67
CA GLN A 232 -0.39 16.49 -21.14
C GLN A 232 -1.26 15.38 -21.70
N ASP A 233 -0.61 14.27 -22.04
CA ASP A 233 -1.24 13.00 -22.36
C ASP A 233 -2.37 12.68 -21.38
N GLY A 234 -3.62 12.69 -21.88
CA GLY A 234 -4.68 11.89 -21.27
C GLY A 234 -5.87 12.59 -20.61
N TYR A 235 -6.09 13.91 -20.68
CA TYR A 235 -7.07 14.54 -19.74
C TYR A 235 -8.24 15.38 -20.30
N GLY A 236 -8.51 15.38 -21.61
CA GLY A 236 -9.67 16.10 -22.18
C GLY A 236 -10.85 15.22 -22.64
N GLU A 237 -10.56 14.12 -23.32
CA GLU A 237 -11.53 13.12 -23.81
C GLU A 237 -10.99 11.68 -23.64
N TYR A 238 -9.79 11.56 -23.04
CA TYR A 238 -8.95 10.36 -23.01
C TYR A 238 -9.07 9.53 -21.73
N THR A 239 -9.66 10.08 -20.67
CA THR A 239 -9.87 9.35 -19.40
C THR A 239 -10.88 8.19 -19.53
N ALA A 240 -11.63 8.12 -20.63
CA ALA A 240 -12.44 6.96 -20.99
C ALA A 240 -11.58 5.72 -21.35
N LEU A 241 -10.30 5.91 -21.69
CA LEU A 241 -9.42 4.86 -22.22
C LEU A 241 -8.08 4.72 -21.45
N VAL A 242 -7.73 5.69 -20.59
CA VAL A 242 -6.54 5.58 -19.72
C VAL A 242 -6.83 4.59 -18.61
N ILE A 243 -6.33 3.38 -18.77
CA ILE A 243 -6.47 2.31 -17.80
C ILE A 243 -5.56 2.56 -16.59
N ASP A 244 -6.16 2.57 -15.41
CA ASP A 244 -5.43 2.46 -14.15
C ASP A 244 -4.97 1.01 -13.92
N TYR A 245 -3.87 0.66 -14.57
CA TYR A 245 -3.33 -0.70 -14.56
C TYR A 245 -2.79 -1.13 -13.18
N ILE A 246 -2.45 -0.19 -12.30
CA ILE A 246 -2.05 -0.49 -10.91
C ILE A 246 -3.28 -0.92 -10.14
N PHE A 247 -4.37 -0.14 -10.21
CA PHE A 247 -5.61 -0.50 -9.53
C PHE A 247 -6.18 -1.81 -10.07
N ALA A 248 -6.09 -2.06 -11.38
CA ALA A 248 -6.50 -3.33 -11.97
C ALA A 248 -5.73 -4.54 -11.43
N ALA A 249 -4.40 -4.39 -11.25
CA ALA A 249 -3.58 -5.43 -10.64
C ALA A 249 -3.97 -5.67 -9.17
N ILE A 250 -4.30 -4.59 -8.44
CA ILE A 250 -4.82 -4.67 -7.06
C ILE A 250 -6.16 -5.41 -7.01
N LEU A 251 -7.13 -5.04 -7.86
CA LEU A 251 -8.43 -5.71 -7.96
C LEU A 251 -8.24 -7.21 -8.18
N LYS A 252 -7.33 -7.59 -9.07
CA LYS A 252 -7.00 -8.99 -9.30
C LYS A 252 -6.34 -9.65 -8.10
N ARG A 253 -5.42 -8.98 -7.41
CA ARG A 253 -4.74 -9.49 -6.21
C ARG A 253 -5.72 -9.77 -5.08
N ILE A 254 -6.67 -8.87 -4.86
CA ILE A 254 -7.67 -9.00 -3.79
C ILE A 254 -8.80 -9.95 -4.19
N GLY A 255 -8.78 -10.55 -5.38
CA GLY A 255 -9.79 -11.52 -5.82
C GLY A 255 -11.12 -10.88 -6.25
N TRP A 256 -11.14 -9.58 -6.52
CA TRP A 256 -12.33 -8.93 -7.09
C TRP A 256 -12.52 -9.40 -8.54
N GLU A 257 -13.72 -9.87 -8.87
CA GLU A 257 -14.08 -10.19 -10.26
C GLU A 257 -15.36 -9.45 -10.64
N GLY A 258 -15.33 -8.81 -11.81
CA GLY A 258 -16.45 -8.03 -12.28
C GLY A 258 -16.10 -7.17 -13.48
N THR A 259 -16.99 -6.25 -13.78
CA THR A 259 -16.83 -5.21 -14.79
C THR A 259 -16.87 -3.86 -14.11
N TYR A 260 -15.75 -3.15 -14.16
CA TYR A 260 -15.54 -1.80 -13.69
C TYR A 260 -14.67 -1.10 -14.74
N ARG A 261 -14.74 0.23 -14.81
CA ARG A 261 -13.76 0.98 -15.60
C ARG A 261 -12.35 0.61 -15.13
N HIS A 262 -11.47 0.19 -16.04
CA HIS A 262 -10.10 -0.23 -15.71
C HIS A 262 -9.97 -1.59 -15.06
N SER A 263 -11.02 -2.40 -14.91
CA SER A 263 -10.84 -3.80 -14.51
C SER A 263 -10.41 -4.68 -15.67
N TRP A 264 -9.65 -5.73 -15.35
CA TRP A 264 -9.19 -6.73 -16.30
C TRP A 264 -9.88 -8.06 -16.03
N PRO A 265 -10.33 -8.82 -17.05
CA PRO A 265 -10.27 -8.47 -18.48
C PRO A 265 -11.41 -7.56 -18.96
N ASN A 266 -12.52 -7.53 -18.22
CA ASN A 266 -13.73 -6.84 -18.64
C ASN A 266 -13.71 -5.41 -18.11
N THR A 267 -13.51 -4.42 -18.99
CA THR A 267 -13.63 -2.99 -18.65
C THR A 267 -14.97 -2.44 -19.13
N ASP A 268 -15.50 -1.43 -18.45
CA ASP A 268 -16.69 -0.70 -18.88
C ASP A 268 -16.39 0.80 -19.13
N VAL A 269 -17.36 1.50 -19.71
CA VAL A 269 -17.32 2.95 -19.92
C VAL A 269 -17.28 3.69 -18.58
N MET A 270 -16.69 4.89 -18.59
CA MET A 270 -16.46 5.70 -17.38
C MET A 270 -17.70 5.92 -16.50
N ALA A 271 -18.91 5.99 -17.09
CA ALA A 271 -20.16 6.27 -16.37
C ALA A 271 -20.88 5.00 -15.88
N ALA A 272 -20.40 3.81 -16.24
CA ALA A 272 -21.03 2.57 -15.82
C ALA A 272 -20.79 2.31 -14.33
N ALA A 273 -21.83 1.82 -13.66
CA ALA A 273 -21.70 1.35 -12.29
C ALA A 273 -20.87 0.06 -12.26
N PRO A 274 -19.97 -0.13 -11.26
CA PRO A 274 -19.28 -1.40 -11.09
C PRO A 274 -20.27 -2.55 -10.94
N GLN A 275 -20.03 -3.64 -11.67
CA GLN A 275 -20.81 -4.87 -11.57
C GLN A 275 -19.86 -5.98 -11.12
N THR A 276 -20.12 -6.59 -9.97
CA THR A 276 -19.28 -7.67 -9.45
C THR A 276 -19.92 -9.03 -9.68
N THR A 277 -19.11 -10.01 -10.07
CA THR A 277 -19.46 -11.44 -10.06
C THR A 277 -18.85 -12.16 -8.86
N ARG A 278 -17.89 -11.52 -8.17
CA ARG A 278 -17.21 -12.02 -6.98
C ARG A 278 -16.66 -10.85 -6.16
N GLU A 279 -17.05 -10.79 -4.88
CA GLU A 279 -16.44 -9.86 -3.94
C GLU A 279 -15.00 -10.30 -3.58
N PRO A 280 -14.11 -9.36 -3.21
CA PRO A 280 -12.73 -9.63 -2.85
C PRO A 280 -12.58 -10.66 -1.73
N ASP A 281 -11.57 -11.52 -1.88
CA ASP A 281 -11.26 -12.64 -1.00
C ASP A 281 -10.79 -12.15 0.36
N GLY A 282 -11.68 -12.02 1.35
CA GLY A 282 -11.31 -11.67 2.73
C GLY A 282 -10.70 -10.27 2.93
N PHE A 283 -10.45 -9.52 1.86
CA PHE A 283 -9.84 -8.18 1.86
C PHE A 283 -10.87 -7.04 1.80
N LEU A 284 -12.15 -7.31 1.55
CA LEU A 284 -13.25 -6.32 1.71
C LEU A 284 -14.11 -6.54 2.95
N SER A 285 -13.58 -7.26 3.92
CA SER A 285 -14.33 -7.63 5.11
C SER A 285 -13.65 -7.22 6.40
N THR A 286 -12.52 -6.51 6.37
CA THR A 286 -11.93 -6.02 7.62
C THR A 286 -12.78 -4.95 8.27
N VAL A 287 -13.69 -4.24 7.59
CA VAL A 287 -14.65 -3.31 8.25
C VAL A 287 -16.08 -3.85 8.32
N ALA A 288 -16.46 -4.80 7.45
CA ALA A 288 -17.80 -5.43 7.43
C ALA A 288 -17.92 -6.77 8.17
N LEU A 289 -16.81 -7.40 8.60
CA LEU A 289 -16.87 -8.54 9.54
C LEU A 289 -17.64 -8.10 10.79
N LYS A 290 -18.27 -9.01 11.54
CA LYS A 290 -18.70 -8.65 12.91
C LYS A 290 -17.49 -8.02 13.60
N LEU A 291 -17.68 -6.90 14.30
CA LEU A 291 -16.63 -6.37 15.15
C LEU A 291 -16.12 -7.55 16.00
N PRO A 292 -14.80 -7.77 16.05
CA PRO A 292 -14.28 -8.87 16.86
C PRO A 292 -14.79 -8.64 18.28
N ASP A 293 -15.61 -9.57 18.77
CA ASP A 293 -16.04 -9.51 20.14
C ASP A 293 -14.81 -9.84 21.00
N PRO A 294 -14.57 -9.09 22.08
CA PRO A 294 -13.63 -9.52 23.09
C PRO A 294 -13.95 -10.95 23.53
N ASP A 295 -12.93 -11.79 23.69
CA ASP A 295 -13.12 -13.16 24.15
C ASP A 295 -13.93 -13.19 25.46
N VAL A 296 -14.87 -14.12 25.58
CA VAL A 296 -15.86 -14.10 26.68
C VAL A 296 -15.22 -14.36 28.04
N GLU A 297 -14.13 -15.12 28.08
CA GLU A 297 -13.45 -15.48 29.33
C GLU A 297 -12.39 -14.45 29.72
N THR A 298 -11.66 -13.91 28.75
CA THR A 298 -10.51 -13.01 28.98
C THR A 298 -10.82 -11.54 28.71
N GLY A 299 -11.87 -11.23 27.95
CA GLY A 299 -12.18 -9.89 27.47
C GLY A 299 -11.16 -9.34 26.47
N ILE A 300 -10.32 -10.20 25.88
CA ILE A 300 -9.21 -9.79 25.03
C ILE A 300 -9.51 -10.10 23.55
N ILE A 301 -9.03 -9.21 22.67
CA ILE A 301 -8.86 -9.50 21.24
C ILE A 301 -7.37 -9.71 21.01
N ALA A 302 -6.94 -10.96 20.84
CA ALA A 302 -5.52 -11.32 20.80
C ALA A 302 -4.84 -10.96 19.46
N ASP A 303 -5.58 -11.08 18.36
CA ASP A 303 -5.09 -10.72 17.03
C ASP A 303 -4.95 -9.18 16.93
N ILE A 304 -3.74 -8.74 16.55
CA ILE A 304 -3.36 -7.33 16.55
C ILE A 304 -4.19 -6.52 15.54
N GLN A 305 -4.48 -7.09 14.37
CA GLN A 305 -5.24 -6.40 13.32
C GLN A 305 -6.71 -6.28 13.71
N GLN A 306 -7.29 -7.32 14.28
CA GLN A 306 -8.65 -7.31 14.81
C GLN A 306 -8.79 -6.33 15.99
N ALA A 307 -7.83 -6.35 16.93
CA ALA A 307 -7.79 -5.41 18.06
C ALA A 307 -7.72 -3.97 17.55
N ARG A 308 -6.87 -3.71 16.54
CA ARG A 308 -6.77 -2.37 15.94
C ARG A 308 -8.09 -1.92 15.33
N ARG A 309 -8.72 -2.79 14.56
CA ARG A 309 -10.01 -2.49 13.90
C ARG A 309 -11.14 -2.27 14.91
N PHE A 310 -11.15 -3.00 16.03
CA PHE A 310 -12.06 -2.73 17.16
C PHE A 310 -11.86 -1.32 17.71
N ILE A 311 -10.60 -0.94 17.99
CA ILE A 311 -10.26 0.41 18.47
C ILE A 311 -10.74 1.47 17.48
N ASP A 312 -10.35 1.38 16.20
CA ASP A 312 -10.68 2.39 15.20
C ASP A 312 -12.20 2.63 15.07
N THR A 313 -12.98 1.54 15.16
CA THR A 313 -14.44 1.61 15.04
C THR A 313 -15.08 2.30 16.25
N HIS A 314 -14.61 1.98 17.46
CA HIS A 314 -15.20 2.50 18.69
C HIS A 314 -14.72 3.92 19.01
N LEU A 315 -13.47 4.26 18.69
CA LEU A 315 -12.96 5.62 18.88
C LEU A 315 -13.57 6.63 17.91
N ALA A 316 -14.00 6.20 16.72
CA ALA A 316 -14.63 7.09 15.74
C ALA A 316 -15.92 7.76 16.24
N ASN A 317 -16.58 7.18 17.26
CA ASN A 317 -17.80 7.70 17.85
C ASN A 317 -17.71 7.80 19.39
N GLN A 318 -16.50 7.84 19.94
CA GLN A 318 -16.29 7.96 21.38
C GLN A 318 -16.98 9.22 21.91
N ARG A 319 -17.63 9.07 23.06
CA ARG A 319 -18.31 10.17 23.76
C ARG A 319 -17.85 10.21 25.20
N ASP A 320 -17.76 11.41 25.76
CA ASP A 320 -17.46 11.61 27.18
C ASP A 320 -18.68 11.30 28.06
N GLU A 321 -18.52 11.46 29.38
CA GLU A 321 -19.58 11.25 30.38
C GLU A 321 -20.80 12.17 30.17
N SER A 322 -20.62 13.31 29.50
CA SER A 322 -21.69 14.25 29.14
C SER A 322 -22.39 13.88 27.82
N GLY A 323 -21.90 12.85 27.13
CA GLY A 323 -22.39 12.43 25.81
C GLY A 323 -21.86 13.29 24.67
N GLU A 324 -20.92 14.20 24.91
CA GLU A 324 -20.28 15.01 23.87
C GLU A 324 -19.27 14.18 23.09
N PHE A 325 -19.15 14.46 21.79
CA PHE A 325 -18.19 13.76 20.93
C PHE A 325 -16.76 14.17 21.30
N PHE A 326 -15.90 13.18 21.55
CA PHE A 326 -14.51 13.41 21.94
C PHE A 326 -13.59 12.68 20.95
N ASP A 327 -12.90 13.42 20.09
CA ASP A 327 -12.02 12.86 19.04
C ASP A 327 -10.60 12.64 19.58
N PRO A 328 -10.17 11.38 19.79
CA PRO A 328 -8.81 11.10 20.27
C PRO A 328 -7.76 11.19 19.14
N LYS A 329 -8.10 11.63 17.92
CA LYS A 329 -7.13 11.68 16.82
C LYS A 329 -6.02 12.68 17.07
N ARG A 330 -4.79 12.19 16.93
CA ARG A 330 -3.59 13.02 17.06
C ARG A 330 -3.47 14.03 15.91
N SER A 331 -2.97 15.22 16.23
CA SER A 331 -2.69 16.26 15.25
C SER A 331 -1.54 15.85 14.30
N LYS A 332 -1.59 16.34 13.05
CA LYS A 332 -0.55 16.04 12.03
C LYS A 332 0.87 16.44 12.49
N ALA A 333 0.99 17.51 13.27
CA ALA A 333 2.27 18.02 13.75
C ALA A 333 2.95 17.04 14.73
N GLU A 334 2.17 16.32 15.52
CA GLU A 334 2.68 15.37 16.52
C GLU A 334 2.92 13.98 15.91
N ARG A 335 2.12 13.53 14.93
CA ARG A 335 2.31 12.21 14.28
C ARG A 335 3.75 12.00 13.79
N GLY A 336 4.34 13.04 13.21
CA GLY A 336 5.72 13.00 12.70
C GLY A 336 6.80 12.89 13.78
N LYS A 337 6.47 13.16 15.04
CA LYS A 337 7.40 13.15 16.19
C LYS A 337 7.34 11.86 17.01
N VAL A 338 6.22 11.12 16.95
CA VAL A 338 5.98 9.92 17.77
C VAL A 338 7.11 8.88 17.66
N THR A 339 7.62 8.64 16.45
CA THR A 339 8.72 7.66 16.26
C THR A 339 9.98 8.02 17.01
N ALA A 340 10.32 9.32 17.05
CA ALA A 340 11.49 9.78 17.80
C ALA A 340 11.26 9.60 19.30
N ALA A 341 10.09 10.01 19.81
CA ALA A 341 9.72 9.89 21.22
C ALA A 341 9.75 8.42 21.71
N LEU A 342 9.15 7.49 20.96
CA LEU A 342 9.18 6.06 21.30
C LEU A 342 10.59 5.47 21.26
N LYS A 343 11.44 5.95 20.35
CA LYS A 343 12.84 5.52 20.27
C LYS A 343 13.64 5.95 21.50
N GLU A 344 13.37 7.12 22.07
CA GLU A 344 14.07 7.63 23.26
C GLU A 344 13.87 6.73 24.48
N ILE A 345 12.67 6.18 24.67
CA ILE A 345 12.36 5.24 25.76
C ILE A 345 12.68 3.78 25.41
N GLY A 346 13.28 3.53 24.25
CA GLY A 346 13.64 2.18 23.79
C GLY A 346 12.44 1.33 23.38
N TRP A 347 11.27 1.92 23.09
CA TRP A 347 10.12 1.22 22.53
C TRP A 347 10.25 1.13 21.01
N VAL A 348 11.18 0.28 20.57
CA VAL A 348 11.52 0.11 19.15
C VAL A 348 11.00 -1.22 18.62
N ARG A 349 10.70 -1.27 17.30
CA ARG A 349 10.31 -2.51 16.57
C ARG A 349 8.94 -3.08 16.96
N ASP A 350 7.99 -2.22 17.33
CA ASP A 350 6.58 -2.56 17.49
C ASP A 350 5.74 -1.66 16.55
N THR A 351 5.45 -2.19 15.36
CA THR A 351 4.80 -1.45 14.26
C THR A 351 3.35 -1.10 14.58
N ALA A 352 2.63 -2.01 15.23
CA ALA A 352 1.23 -1.80 15.59
C ALA A 352 1.07 -0.74 16.67
N THR A 353 1.95 -0.73 17.67
CA THR A 353 2.00 0.34 18.68
C THR A 353 2.35 1.69 18.06
N LEU A 354 3.36 1.73 17.20
CA LEU A 354 3.76 2.97 16.53
C LEU A 354 2.62 3.54 15.68
N ASP A 355 1.93 2.69 14.91
CA ASP A 355 0.80 3.10 14.09
C ASP A 355 -0.37 3.60 14.94
N LEU A 356 -0.67 2.93 16.05
CA LEU A 356 -1.72 3.31 17.00
C LEU A 356 -1.43 4.68 17.62
N MET A 357 -0.25 4.86 18.21
CA MET A 357 0.14 6.13 18.84
C MET A 357 0.35 7.26 17.82
N ARG A 358 0.63 6.97 16.55
CA ARG A 358 0.61 8.00 15.50
C ARG A 358 -0.81 8.42 15.15
N THR A 359 -1.77 7.49 15.20
CA THR A 359 -3.15 7.75 14.83
C THR A 359 -3.88 8.50 15.94
N TYR A 360 -3.71 8.05 17.18
CA TYR A 360 -4.42 8.56 18.35
C TYR A 360 -3.46 9.16 19.37
N ASP A 361 -3.97 10.19 20.04
CA ASP A 361 -3.52 10.62 21.35
C ASP A 361 -4.10 9.64 22.37
N VAL A 362 -3.28 8.72 22.86
CA VAL A 362 -3.79 7.56 23.61
C VAL A 362 -4.20 7.94 25.03
N GLU A 363 -3.70 9.04 25.58
CA GLU A 363 -4.17 9.61 26.85
C GLU A 363 -5.65 10.02 26.76
N ASN A 364 -6.09 10.43 25.57
CA ASN A 364 -7.46 10.83 25.27
C ASN A 364 -8.40 9.66 24.91
N ILE A 365 -7.95 8.42 25.06
CA ILE A 365 -8.80 7.22 24.92
C ILE A 365 -9.47 6.93 26.26
N LEU A 366 -10.78 7.13 26.32
CA LEU A 366 -11.53 7.13 27.57
C LEU A 366 -11.58 5.74 28.21
N ASN A 367 -11.57 5.74 29.55
CA ASN A 367 -11.82 4.59 30.41
C ASN A 367 -12.75 5.02 31.54
N ASN A 368 -13.63 4.13 31.98
CA ASN A 368 -14.49 4.40 33.15
C ASN A 368 -13.84 3.94 34.47
N LYS A 369 -12.56 3.58 34.45
CA LYS A 369 -11.78 3.34 35.67
C LYS A 369 -11.27 4.68 36.21
N ALA A 370 -11.89 5.16 37.28
CA ALA A 370 -11.46 6.36 38.00
C ALA A 370 -9.96 6.30 38.32
N GLY A 371 -9.27 7.40 38.02
CA GLY A 371 -7.87 7.64 38.38
C GLY A 371 -6.82 7.01 37.46
N VAL A 372 -7.12 6.02 36.59
CA VAL A 372 -6.10 5.36 35.76
C VAL A 372 -6.12 5.90 34.32
N VAL A 373 -4.99 6.39 33.83
CA VAL A 373 -4.85 6.87 32.44
C VAL A 373 -3.80 6.10 31.66
N LEU A 374 -3.93 6.14 30.33
CA LEU A 374 -2.91 5.67 29.41
C LEU A 374 -1.81 6.71 29.26
N GLY A 375 -0.56 6.24 29.23
CA GLY A 375 0.59 7.07 28.93
C GLY A 375 0.72 7.35 27.44
N ASP A 376 0.94 8.62 27.11
CA ASP A 376 1.16 9.09 25.75
C ASP A 376 2.59 9.62 25.57
N PRO A 377 3.20 9.50 24.38
CA PRO A 377 4.51 10.11 24.10
C PRO A 377 4.59 11.61 24.33
N PHE A 378 3.44 12.31 24.34
CA PHE A 378 3.33 13.74 24.64
C PHE A 378 2.24 13.99 25.70
N GLY A 379 2.02 13.02 26.59
CA GLY A 379 0.95 13.05 27.59
C GLY A 379 1.11 14.19 28.58
N SER A 380 -0.03 14.69 29.07
CA SER A 380 -0.13 15.72 30.10
C SER A 380 -0.13 15.12 31.51
N ASP A 381 -0.77 13.96 31.69
CA ASP A 381 -0.84 13.23 32.93
C ASP A 381 0.27 12.18 33.04
N ILE A 382 0.38 11.31 32.03
CA ILE A 382 1.46 10.32 31.92
C ILE A 382 2.24 10.56 30.62
N ASP A 383 3.27 11.39 30.71
CA ASP A 383 4.31 11.48 29.68
C ASP A 383 5.21 10.24 29.76
N LEU A 384 5.11 9.37 28.74
CA LEU A 384 5.81 8.08 28.73
C LEU A 384 7.31 8.19 29.03
N LYS A 385 7.97 9.27 28.58
CA LYS A 385 9.39 9.45 28.84
C LYS A 385 9.67 9.76 30.30
N ASN A 386 9.18 10.89 30.80
CA ASN A 386 9.47 11.34 32.15
C ASN A 386 8.93 10.34 33.19
N SER A 387 7.75 9.75 32.95
CA SER A 387 7.18 8.74 33.83
C SER A 387 8.02 7.46 33.84
N THR A 388 8.45 6.94 32.69
CA THR A 388 9.28 5.72 32.65
C THR A 388 10.65 5.96 33.28
N GLU A 389 11.26 7.12 33.05
CA GLU A 389 12.51 7.51 33.70
C GLU A 389 12.35 7.54 35.22
N PHE A 390 11.32 8.23 35.73
CA PHE A 390 11.02 8.27 37.16
C PHE A 390 10.78 6.87 37.76
N LEU A 391 10.03 6.01 37.06
CA LEU A 391 9.77 4.65 37.53
C LEU A 391 11.05 3.82 37.65
N HIS A 392 11.99 3.97 36.71
CA HIS A 392 13.29 3.31 36.77
C HIS A 392 14.19 3.87 37.88
N THR A 393 14.31 5.19 37.99
CA THR A 393 15.31 5.81 38.88
C THR A 393 14.85 5.86 40.33
N GLU A 394 13.58 6.18 40.57
CA GLU A 394 13.07 6.44 41.91
C GLU A 394 12.23 5.28 42.47
N CYS A 395 11.59 4.49 41.60
CA CYS A 395 10.66 3.44 42.03
C CYS A 395 11.21 2.01 41.87
N GLY A 396 12.35 1.83 41.19
CA GLY A 396 13.02 0.54 41.04
C GLY A 396 12.44 -0.37 39.96
N LEU A 397 11.70 0.18 38.98
CA LEU A 397 11.22 -0.59 37.83
C LEU A 397 12.43 -1.21 37.09
N PRO A 398 12.45 -2.51 36.80
CA PRO A 398 13.59 -3.13 36.10
C PRO A 398 13.77 -2.61 34.69
N GLU A 399 15.04 -2.48 34.27
CA GLU A 399 15.36 -2.18 32.88
C GLU A 399 14.69 -3.18 31.93
N GLY A 400 14.04 -2.68 30.89
CA GLY A 400 13.31 -3.52 29.94
C GLY A 400 11.79 -3.39 30.02
N PHE A 401 11.26 -2.68 31.01
CA PHE A 401 9.85 -2.31 31.11
C PHE A 401 9.63 -0.84 30.74
N ILE A 402 8.37 -0.49 30.46
CA ILE A 402 7.88 0.87 30.20
C ILE A 402 6.56 0.99 30.96
N GLY A 403 6.37 2.06 31.73
CA GLY A 403 5.09 2.35 32.38
C GLY A 403 4.11 2.94 31.37
N ILE A 404 3.03 2.22 31.07
CA ILE A 404 2.12 2.58 29.98
C ILE A 404 0.73 2.98 30.44
N ALA A 405 0.35 2.66 31.69
CA ALA A 405 -0.84 3.17 32.32
C ALA A 405 -0.71 3.03 33.85
N GLY A 406 -1.22 4.02 34.58
CA GLY A 406 -1.12 4.09 36.03
C GLY A 406 -2.13 5.07 36.63
N ASN A 407 -2.26 5.05 37.96
CA ASN A 407 -3.18 5.93 38.67
C ASN A 407 -2.56 7.32 38.90
N ILE A 408 -3.23 8.39 38.45
CA ILE A 408 -2.80 9.80 38.60
C ILE A 408 -3.27 10.42 39.93
N GLU A 409 -4.31 9.88 40.58
CA GLU A 409 -4.81 10.46 41.86
C GLU A 409 -3.82 10.31 43.03
N ALA A 410 -2.63 9.76 42.77
CA ALA A 410 -1.46 9.80 43.63
C ALA A 410 -0.29 10.47 42.88
N TYR A 411 -0.29 11.80 42.77
CA TYR A 411 0.91 12.58 42.39
C TYR A 411 1.98 12.47 43.50
N TYR A 412 2.55 11.28 43.70
CA TYR A 412 3.49 10.93 44.78
C TYR A 412 2.80 10.86 46.17
N PRO A 413 2.86 9.75 46.93
CA PRO A 413 4.10 9.08 47.32
C PRO A 413 3.99 7.53 47.44
N GLU A 414 4.90 6.81 46.77
CA GLU A 414 5.14 5.35 46.92
C GLU A 414 4.23 4.34 46.18
N LEU A 415 3.43 4.76 45.19
CA LEU A 415 2.75 3.90 44.19
C LEU A 415 1.97 2.71 44.77
N ASP A 416 0.88 3.00 45.47
CA ASP A 416 -0.11 1.99 45.89
C ASP A 416 -0.91 1.51 44.66
N GLY A 417 -0.83 0.22 44.33
CA GLY A 417 -1.58 -0.45 43.27
C GLY A 417 -0.80 -0.77 41.99
N GLY A 418 -1.31 -1.75 41.22
CA GLY A 418 -0.66 -2.28 40.03
C GLY A 418 -0.52 -1.30 38.87
N TRP A 419 0.66 -1.31 38.25
CA TRP A 419 0.94 -0.59 37.01
C TRP A 419 0.79 -1.50 35.81
N TYR A 420 0.28 -0.95 34.71
CA TYR A 420 0.36 -1.61 33.43
C TYR A 420 1.72 -1.29 32.82
N LEU A 421 2.51 -2.35 32.60
CA LEU A 421 3.88 -2.28 32.16
C LEU A 421 4.04 -3.01 30.83
N TYR A 422 4.57 -2.33 29.83
CA TYR A 422 5.00 -2.97 28.60
C TYR A 422 6.41 -3.54 28.75
N ARG A 423 6.58 -4.82 28.45
CA ARG A 423 7.89 -5.49 28.51
C ARG A 423 8.51 -5.57 27.12
N LYS A 424 9.64 -4.89 26.93
CA LYS A 424 10.37 -4.81 25.64
C LYS A 424 10.79 -6.18 25.08
N LYS A 425 11.06 -7.15 25.96
CA LYS A 425 11.60 -8.47 25.60
C LYS A 425 10.61 -9.33 24.82
N ASP A 426 9.38 -9.44 25.30
CA ASP A 426 8.33 -10.29 24.73
C ASP A 426 7.19 -9.48 24.08
N LYS A 427 7.25 -8.14 24.20
CA LYS A 427 6.30 -7.18 23.63
C LYS A 427 4.88 -7.32 24.17
N LYS A 428 4.76 -7.79 25.41
CA LYS A 428 3.49 -7.95 26.12
C LYS A 428 3.27 -6.84 27.13
N VAL A 429 2.03 -6.69 27.56
CA VAL A 429 1.65 -5.83 28.67
C VAL A 429 1.34 -6.69 29.89
N TYR A 430 1.80 -6.26 31.06
CA TYR A 430 1.54 -6.92 32.33
C TYR A 430 0.97 -5.92 33.33
N LEU A 431 0.03 -6.36 34.16
CA LEU A 431 -0.36 -5.61 35.35
C LEU A 431 0.45 -6.17 36.52
N LEU A 432 1.43 -5.39 37.01
CA LEU A 432 2.30 -5.80 38.12
C LEU A 432 2.19 -4.78 39.26
N ASP A 433 2.03 -5.31 40.47
CA ASP A 433 2.17 -4.51 41.69
C ASP A 433 3.64 -4.17 41.91
N ARG A 434 3.90 -3.09 42.67
CA ARG A 434 5.27 -2.64 42.95
C ARG A 434 6.11 -3.73 43.61
N ASP A 435 5.52 -4.52 44.51
CA ASP A 435 6.19 -5.61 45.20
C ASP A 435 6.71 -6.70 44.25
N ASP A 436 6.11 -6.83 43.06
CA ASP A 436 6.55 -7.78 42.03
C ASP A 436 7.74 -7.28 41.22
N TRP A 437 8.17 -6.02 41.37
CA TRP A 437 9.20 -5.42 40.51
C TRP A 437 10.61 -5.90 40.85
N GLU A 438 10.85 -6.40 42.05
CA GLU A 438 12.15 -7.00 42.40
C GLU A 438 12.37 -8.33 41.65
N GLU A 439 11.31 -9.12 41.46
CA GLU A 439 11.35 -10.42 40.79
C GLU A 439 10.21 -10.59 39.76
N PRO A 440 10.15 -9.74 38.71
CA PRO A 440 9.00 -9.67 37.80
C PRO A 440 8.79 -10.96 37.02
N ASP A 441 9.86 -11.72 36.77
CA ASP A 441 9.77 -13.01 36.08
C ASP A 441 9.01 -14.08 36.89
N ILE A 442 8.86 -13.93 38.21
CA ILE A 442 8.01 -14.81 39.03
C ILE A 442 6.54 -14.46 38.83
N ALA A 443 6.19 -13.18 38.99
CA ALA A 443 4.82 -12.69 38.78
C ALA A 443 4.33 -12.99 37.35
N ILE A 444 5.18 -12.77 36.35
CA ILE A 444 4.88 -13.03 34.94
C ILE A 444 4.60 -14.51 34.65
N LYS A 445 5.28 -15.46 35.33
CA LYS A 445 5.01 -16.90 35.13
C LYS A 445 3.61 -17.31 35.53
N ALA A 446 3.01 -16.60 36.50
CA ALA A 446 1.65 -16.84 36.95
C ALA A 446 0.61 -15.97 36.23
N ALA A 447 1.05 -15.08 35.34
CA ALA A 447 0.16 -14.13 34.68
C ALA A 447 -0.80 -14.82 33.71
N ARG A 448 -2.04 -14.33 33.69
CA ARG A 448 -3.18 -14.85 32.93
C ARG A 448 -3.69 -13.77 31.98
N GLU A 449 -3.97 -14.18 30.75
CA GLU A 449 -4.56 -13.31 29.74
C GLU A 449 -5.88 -12.73 30.25
N GLY A 450 -6.06 -11.43 30.09
CA GLY A 450 -7.30 -10.72 30.43
C GLY A 450 -7.40 -10.25 31.88
N LEU A 451 -6.52 -10.78 32.74
CA LEU A 451 -6.47 -10.42 34.16
C LEU A 451 -5.26 -9.54 34.47
N ASN A 452 -4.07 -10.04 34.17
CA ASN A 452 -2.80 -9.35 34.46
C ASN A 452 -1.75 -9.52 33.35
N MET A 453 -2.16 -9.97 32.16
CA MET A 453 -1.34 -9.98 30.96
C MET A 453 -2.17 -9.74 29.71
N TRP A 454 -1.60 -9.02 28.74
CA TRP A 454 -2.14 -8.84 27.40
C TRP A 454 -1.06 -9.15 26.36
N PRO A 455 -1.43 -9.81 25.24
CA PRO A 455 -0.47 -10.32 24.27
C PRO A 455 0.24 -9.23 23.44
N SER A 456 -0.29 -8.01 23.42
CA SER A 456 0.32 -6.84 22.80
C SER A 456 -0.26 -5.55 23.38
N TYR A 457 0.40 -4.41 23.13
CA TYR A 457 -0.15 -3.10 23.52
C TYR A 457 -1.44 -2.76 22.78
N THR A 458 -1.56 -3.10 21.49
CA THR A 458 -2.81 -2.90 20.74
C THR A 458 -3.95 -3.73 21.32
N SER A 459 -3.68 -4.96 21.73
CA SER A 459 -4.65 -5.82 22.42
C SER A 459 -5.06 -5.25 23.78
N PHE A 460 -4.11 -4.68 24.53
CA PHE A 460 -4.37 -3.97 25.77
C PHE A 460 -5.27 -2.73 25.58
N VAL A 461 -5.00 -1.89 24.59
CA VAL A 461 -5.84 -0.72 24.30
C VAL A 461 -7.23 -1.13 23.79
N ALA A 462 -7.35 -2.23 23.05
CA ALA A 462 -8.66 -2.76 22.65
C ALA A 462 -9.47 -3.23 23.87
N TRP A 463 -8.82 -3.94 24.81
CA TRP A 463 -9.43 -4.29 26.10
C TRP A 463 -9.82 -3.04 26.88
N TRP A 464 -8.97 -2.02 26.93
CA TRP A 464 -9.23 -0.73 27.59
C TRP A 464 -10.50 -0.06 27.05
N VAL A 465 -10.64 0.03 25.73
CA VAL A 465 -11.85 0.55 25.06
C VAL A 465 -13.07 -0.32 25.37
N ALA A 466 -12.93 -1.65 25.37
CA ALA A 466 -14.03 -2.55 25.70
C ALA A 466 -14.53 -2.38 27.14
N GLN A 467 -13.64 -2.09 28.10
CA GLN A 467 -14.02 -1.79 29.50
C GLN A 467 -14.89 -0.53 29.59
N HIS A 468 -14.57 0.52 28.83
CA HIS A 468 -15.37 1.73 28.76
C HIS A 468 -16.78 1.46 28.20
N LEU A 469 -16.89 0.62 27.15
CA LEU A 469 -18.17 0.30 26.52
C LEU A 469 -19.11 -0.56 27.40
N ASN A 470 -18.54 -1.43 28.25
CA ASN A 470 -19.33 -2.34 29.09
C ASN A 470 -19.85 -1.68 30.38
N ASN A 471 -19.29 -0.53 30.77
CA ASN A 471 -19.69 0.23 31.95
C ASN A 471 -20.01 1.68 31.59
N PRO A 472 -20.94 2.00 30.66
CA PRO A 472 -21.28 3.39 30.38
C PRO A 472 -21.76 4.05 31.67
N ALA A 473 -21.15 5.18 32.04
CA ALA A 473 -21.42 5.91 33.27
C ALA A 473 -22.91 6.23 33.46
#